data_AF-F9Q6M5-F1
#
_entry.id   AF-F9Q6M5-F1
#
_cell.length_a   1.000
_cell.length_b   1.000
_cell.length_c   1.000
_cell.angle_alpha   90.00
_cell.angle_beta   90.00
_cell.angle_gamma   90.00
#
_symmetry.space_group_name_H-M   'P 1'
#
loop_
_entity.id
_entity.type
_entity.pdbx_description
1 polymer ?
#
loop_
_entity_poly.entity_id
_entity_poly.type
_entity_poly.pdbx_seq_one_letter_code
_entity_poly.pdbx_strand_id
1 'polypeptide(L)' 'MINGLDIERFRTTMAAVENDHTKGKAALRADSRWVSGTKNEISVRRFPAFTTDEPKTWAVKTPPQIRWNT' A
#
# COMPACT_ATOMS: atom_id res chain seq x y z
N MET A 1 19.42 -12.48 -17.87
CA MET A 1 18.29 -11.53 -17.77
C MET A 1 17.27 -11.84 -18.85
N ILE A 2 15.99 -11.98 -18.50
CA ILE A 2 14.87 -12.12 -19.46
C ILE A 2 13.79 -11.13 -19.03
N ASN A 3 13.32 -10.24 -19.90
CA ASN A 3 12.31 -9.21 -19.58
C ASN A 3 12.63 -8.36 -18.33
N GLY A 4 13.91 -8.04 -18.10
CA GLY A 4 14.33 -7.30 -16.90
C GLY A 4 14.40 -8.14 -15.62
N LEU A 5 14.09 -9.44 -15.68
CA LEU A 5 14.22 -10.38 -14.57
C LEU A 5 15.58 -11.07 -14.57
N ASP A 6 16.24 -11.07 -13.41
CA ASP A 6 17.43 -11.86 -13.18
C ASP A 6 17.05 -13.33 -12.93
N ILE A 7 17.15 -14.13 -13.99
CA ILE A 7 16.74 -15.54 -14.02
C ILE A 7 17.62 -16.41 -13.13
N GLU A 8 18.92 -16.12 -13.04
CA GLU A 8 19.81 -16.95 -12.22
C GLU A 8 19.49 -16.74 -10.74
N ARG A 9 19.31 -15.48 -10.32
CA ARG A 9 18.86 -15.17 -8.97
C ARG A 9 17.48 -15.77 -8.66
N PHE A 10 16.56 -15.75 -9.62
CA PHE A 10 15.25 -16.39 -9.47
C PHE A 10 15.39 -17.90 -9.22
N ARG A 11 16.17 -18.61 -10.04
CA ARG A 11 16.42 -20.05 -9.88
C ARG A 11 17.03 -20.38 -8.52
N THR A 12 18.03 -19.61 -8.09
CA THR A 12 18.64 -19.78 -6.75
C THR A 12 17.61 -19.60 -5.64
N THR A 13 16.72 -18.62 -5.78
CA THR A 13 15.65 -18.35 -4.80
C THR A 13 14.66 -19.52 -4.74
N MET A 14 14.25 -20.05 -5.89
CA MET A 14 13.34 -21.19 -5.97
C MET A 14 13.94 -22.44 -5.32
N ALA A 15 15.20 -22.76 -5.61
CA ALA A 15 15.89 -23.88 -4.96
C ALA A 15 15.97 -23.71 -3.44
N ALA A 16 16.17 -22.48 -2.95
CA ALA A 16 16.18 -22.21 -1.51
C ALA A 16 14.80 -22.40 -0.86
N VAL A 17 13.72 -22.06 -1.57
CA VAL A 17 12.34 -22.26 -1.12
C VAL A 17 11.97 -23.74 -1.16
N GLU A 18 12.33 -24.49 -2.20
CA GLU A 18 12.08 -25.94 -2.28
C GLU A 18 12.73 -26.70 -1.11
N ASN A 19 13.93 -26.29 -0.70
CA ASN A 19 14.61 -26.87 0.45
C ASN A 19 14.02 -26.45 1.81
N ASP A 20 13.34 -25.30 1.88
CA ASP A 20 12.69 -24.77 3.08
C ASP A 20 11.54 -23.84 2.72
N HIS A 21 10.32 -24.37 2.78
CA HIS A 21 9.10 -23.65 2.39
C HIS A 21 8.84 -22.39 3.22
N THR A 22 9.44 -22.25 4.41
CA THR A 22 9.26 -21.03 5.22
C THR A 22 9.92 -19.82 4.57
N LYS A 23 10.97 -20.02 3.78
CA LYS A 23 11.67 -18.96 3.03
C LYS A 23 10.81 -18.34 1.92
N GLY A 24 9.76 -19.04 1.49
CA GLY A 24 8.78 -18.53 0.54
C GLY A 24 7.73 -17.59 1.15
N LYS A 25 7.68 -17.46 2.48
CA LYS A 25 6.68 -16.63 3.16
C LYS A 25 7.12 -15.18 3.20
N ALA A 26 6.28 -14.28 2.69
CA ALA A 26 6.47 -12.83 2.81
C ALA A 26 5.29 -12.20 3.55
N ALA A 27 5.59 -11.25 4.44
CA ALA A 27 4.58 -10.43 5.11
C ALA A 27 4.64 -9.01 4.58
N LEU A 28 3.62 -8.62 3.83
CA LEU A 28 3.45 -7.27 3.31
C LEU A 28 2.81 -6.39 4.39
N ARG A 29 3.39 -5.22 4.65
CA ARG A 29 2.93 -4.28 5.67
C ARG A 29 2.95 -2.85 5.13
N ALA A 30 1.97 -2.07 5.55
CA ALA A 30 1.88 -0.64 5.31
C ALA A 30 1.30 0.02 6.57
N ASP A 31 1.76 1.23 6.86
CA ASP A 31 1.19 2.09 7.89
C ASP A 31 0.43 3.24 7.22
N SER A 32 -0.70 3.63 7.82
CA SER A 32 -1.51 4.76 7.35
C SER A 32 -1.72 5.76 8.48
N ARG A 33 -1.45 7.02 8.20
CA ARG A 33 -1.66 8.14 9.11
C ARG A 33 -2.64 9.11 8.51
N TRP A 34 -3.74 9.37 9.22
CA TRP A 34 -4.65 10.44 8.85
C TRP A 34 -3.95 11.81 8.98
N VAL A 35 -4.14 12.67 7.98
CA VAL A 35 -3.52 14.01 7.96
C VAL A 35 -4.58 15.09 8.15
N SER A 36 -5.60 15.12 7.28
CA SER A 36 -6.69 16.11 7.32
C SER A 36 -7.77 15.75 6.30
N GLY A 37 -9.05 15.99 6.61
CA GLY A 37 -10.14 15.72 5.66
C GLY A 37 -10.09 14.27 5.16
N THR A 38 -10.03 14.10 3.85
CA THR A 38 -9.91 12.81 3.15
C THR A 38 -8.45 12.37 2.92
N LYS A 39 -7.48 13.20 3.30
CA LYS A 39 -6.06 12.98 3.04
C LYS A 39 -5.42 12.05 4.06
N ASN A 40 -4.66 11.08 3.56
CA ASN A 40 -3.85 10.16 4.35
C ASN A 40 -2.41 10.12 3.86
N GLU A 41 -1.49 9.81 4.76
CA GLU A 41 -0.09 9.51 4.48
C GLU A 41 0.13 8.01 4.66
N ILE A 42 0.58 7.34 3.61
CA ILE A 42 0.83 5.90 3.57
C ILE A 42 2.34 5.68 3.52
N SER A 43 2.84 4.82 4.40
CA SER A 43 4.24 4.40 4.36
C SER A 43 4.36 2.88 4.20
N VAL A 44 5.25 2.46 3.31
CA VAL A 44 5.61 1.06 3.09
C VAL A 44 7.11 0.97 3.31
N ARG A 45 7.54 0.14 4.25
CA ARG A 45 8.90 0.09 4.84
C ARG A 45 10.08 0.54 3.97
N ARG A 46 10.19 0.09 2.71
CA ARG A 46 11.34 0.35 1.82
C ARG A 46 11.09 1.44 0.77
N PHE A 47 9.95 2.10 0.80
CA PHE A 47 9.57 3.16 -0.13
C PHE A 47 9.38 4.47 0.62
N PRO A 48 9.70 5.61 -0.02
CA PRO A 48 9.28 6.90 0.49
C PRO A 48 7.76 6.91 0.74
N ALA A 49 7.34 7.56 1.83
CA ALA A 49 5.92 7.72 2.10
C ALA A 49 5.23 8.51 0.97
N PHE A 50 3.96 8.20 0.71
CA PHE A 50 3.16 8.86 -0.30
C PHE A 50 1.78 9.21 0.26
N THR A 51 1.16 10.25 -0.28
CA THR A 51 -0.16 10.68 0.18
C THR A 51 -1.26 10.21 -0.74
N THR A 52 -2.40 9.84 -0.17
CA THR A 52 -3.64 9.62 -0.89
C THR A 52 -4.65 10.69 -0.48
N ASP A 53 -5.51 11.09 -1.41
CA ASP A 53 -6.61 12.01 -1.19
C ASP A 53 -7.71 11.75 -2.22
N GLU A 54 -8.90 12.27 -1.96
CA GLU A 54 -10.03 12.11 -2.88
C GLU A 54 -9.89 13.05 -4.09
N PRO A 55 -10.39 12.66 -5.27
CA PRO A 55 -10.48 13.56 -6.41
C PRO A 55 -11.30 14.81 -6.05
N LYS A 56 -10.88 15.98 -6.54
CA LYS A 56 -11.60 17.24 -6.29
C LYS A 56 -13.07 17.20 -6.71
N THR A 57 -13.43 16.37 -7.67
CA THR A 57 -14.80 16.15 -8.15
C THR A 57 -15.73 15.52 -7.11
N TRP A 58 -15.17 14.90 -6.06
CA TRP A 58 -15.92 14.24 -4.98
C TRP A 58 -15.97 15.08 -3.71
N ALA A 59 -15.37 16.28 -3.70
CA ALA A 59 -15.61 17.26 -2.66
C ALA A 59 -17.13 17.52 -2.62
N VAL A 60 -17.76 17.00 -1.57
CA VAL A 60 -19.20 17.02 -1.38
C VAL A 60 -19.69 18.45 -1.60
N LYS A 61 -20.52 18.66 -2.63
CA LYS A 61 -21.36 19.84 -2.74
C LYS A 61 -22.32 19.81 -1.56
N THR A 62 -21.93 20.47 -0.46
CA THR A 62 -22.72 20.67 0.76
C THR A 62 -22.91 19.38 1.59
N PRO A 63 -22.31 19.26 2.78
CA PRO A 63 -22.70 18.23 3.73
C PRO A 63 -24.21 18.37 4.03
N PRO A 64 -24.99 17.29 4.14
CA PRO A 64 -26.35 17.40 4.66
C PRO A 64 -26.27 18.03 6.06
N GLN A 65 -26.91 19.18 6.24
CA GLN A 65 -27.06 19.77 7.57
C GLN A 65 -27.98 18.86 8.39
N ILE A 66 -27.39 18.06 9.27
CA ILE A 66 -28.14 17.34 10.30
C ILE A 66 -28.63 18.41 11.28
N ARG A 67 -29.90 18.82 11.16
CA ARG A 67 -30.56 19.62 12.18
C ARG A 67 -30.97 18.69 13.32
N TRP A 68 -30.37 18.89 14.47
CA TRP A 68 -30.91 18.36 15.72
C TRP A 68 -32.11 19.24 16.08
N ASN A 69 -33.32 18.68 15.98
CA ASN A 69 -34.49 19.33 16.54
C ASN A 69 -34.41 19.15 18.07
N THR A 70 -34.20 20.25 18.78
CA THR A 70 -34.41 20.37 20.23
C THR A 70 -35.90 20.53 20.55
#